data_AF-U3C681-F1
#
_entry.id   AF-U3C681-F1
#
_cell.length_a   1.000
_cell.length_b   1.000
_cell.length_c   1.000
_cell.angle_alpha   90.00
_cell.angle_beta   90.00
_cell.angle_gamma   90.00
#
_symmetry.space_group_name_H-M   'P 1'
#
loop_
_entity.id
_entity.type
_entity.pdbx_description
1 polymer ?
#
loop_
_entity_poly.entity_id
_entity_poly.type
_entity_poly.pdbx_seq_one_letter_code
_entity_poly.pdbx_strand_id
1 'polypeptide(L)'
;MGNLFSSGSTHDEIKSVKSADAATIATWVDNRILKPIGLSAKDDNPRYLTGSADLNRDGTAEHIVLMQERYFCGSGGCVAYLFDNEGKVLDRMTVTRTPILLADTRSNGWQDFIVWSNGAYRKMSFNGESYPHNPSTQPTVKRDTSAAIANVMATEVYQQDGYDIMPADQTTLWTPDYVYHFTFKHHGEPQSLYHATVNMKTNHVEVESTPK
;
A
#
# COMPACT_ATOMS: atom_id res chain seq x y z
N MET A 1 -26.47 -35.09 37.74
CA MET A 1 -25.56 -34.84 36.62
C MET A 1 -26.31 -34.06 35.55
N GLY A 2 -26.19 -32.74 35.54
CA GLY A 2 -26.72 -31.88 34.47
C GLY A 2 -25.56 -31.06 33.94
N ASN A 3 -25.21 -31.25 32.67
CA ASN A 3 -24.14 -30.54 32.01
C ASN A 3 -24.59 -29.12 31.67
N LEU A 4 -23.87 -28.13 32.20
CA LEU A 4 -23.80 -26.78 31.63
C LEU A 4 -22.78 -26.81 30.49
N PHE A 5 -23.22 -26.52 29.27
CA PHE A 5 -22.35 -25.99 28.23
C PHE A 5 -22.91 -24.63 27.82
N SER A 6 -22.31 -23.58 28.38
CA SER A 6 -22.46 -22.21 27.90
C SER A 6 -21.56 -22.06 26.68
N SER A 7 -22.15 -22.02 25.48
CA SER A 7 -21.44 -21.61 24.27
C SER A 7 -21.52 -20.09 24.15
N GLY A 8 -20.53 -19.40 24.72
CA GLY A 8 -20.27 -18.01 24.38
C GLY A 8 -19.63 -17.94 23.00
N SER A 9 -20.43 -17.64 21.97
CA SER A 9 -19.92 -17.30 20.64
C SER A 9 -19.65 -15.80 20.62
N THR A 10 -18.38 -15.41 20.64
CA THR A 10 -17.94 -14.05 20.40
C THR A 10 -18.12 -13.75 18.91
N HIS A 11 -19.22 -13.10 18.56
CA HIS A 11 -19.30 -12.35 17.32
C HIS A 11 -18.39 -11.13 17.46
N ASP A 12 -17.20 -11.18 16.88
CA ASP A 12 -16.45 -9.98 16.53
C ASP A 12 -17.32 -9.20 15.52
N GLU A 13 -18.01 -8.17 16.01
CA GLU A 13 -18.58 -7.14 15.16
C GLU A 13 -17.42 -6.51 14.37
N ILE A 14 -17.41 -6.71 13.05
CA ILE A 14 -16.55 -5.95 12.15
C ILE A 14 -17.03 -4.50 12.23
N LYS A 15 -16.46 -3.71 13.16
CA LYS A 15 -16.67 -2.27 13.18
C LYS A 15 -16.09 -1.72 11.89
N SER A 16 -16.95 -1.12 11.07
CA SER A 16 -16.52 -0.38 9.89
C SER A 16 -15.57 0.74 10.32
N VAL A 17 -14.35 0.75 9.78
CA VAL A 17 -13.38 1.82 10.00
C VAL A 17 -13.95 3.13 9.45
N LYS A 18 -13.97 4.19 10.27
CA LYS A 18 -14.31 5.54 9.82
C LYS A 18 -13.19 6.06 8.93
N SER A 19 -13.49 6.47 7.71
CA SER A 19 -12.48 6.94 6.74
C SER A 19 -13.02 8.14 5.97
N ALA A 20 -12.17 9.14 5.76
CA ALA A 20 -12.45 10.23 4.83
C ALA A 20 -12.53 9.71 3.39
N ASP A 21 -13.36 10.37 2.58
CA ASP A 21 -13.48 10.08 1.16
C ASP A 21 -12.42 10.83 0.33
N ALA A 22 -12.32 10.46 -0.95
CA ALA A 22 -11.33 11.03 -1.86
C ALA A 22 -11.50 12.55 -2.05
N ALA A 23 -12.74 13.06 -2.03
CA ALA A 23 -13.01 14.49 -2.17
C ALA A 23 -12.49 15.28 -0.96
N THR A 24 -12.71 14.75 0.25
CA THR A 24 -12.21 15.31 1.50
C THR A 24 -10.69 15.31 1.52
N ILE A 25 -10.04 14.19 1.18
CA ILE A 25 -8.59 14.08 1.10
C ILE A 25 -8.02 15.09 0.08
N ALA A 26 -8.66 15.26 -1.08
CA ALA A 26 -8.26 16.25 -2.08
C ALA A 26 -8.25 17.69 -1.51
N THR A 27 -9.20 18.04 -0.63
CA THR A 27 -9.17 19.34 0.06
C THR A 27 -7.96 19.50 0.98
N TRP A 28 -7.48 18.42 1.61
CA TRP A 28 -6.29 18.47 2.45
C TRP A 28 -5.03 18.62 1.60
N VAL A 29 -4.95 17.94 0.46
CA VAL A 29 -3.86 18.12 -0.52
C VAL A 29 -3.76 19.60 -0.92
N ASP A 30 -4.87 20.20 -1.33
CA ASP A 30 -4.91 21.61 -1.71
C ASP A 30 -4.49 22.54 -0.55
N ASN A 31 -5.08 22.35 0.63
CA ASN A 31 -4.90 23.27 1.76
C ASN A 31 -3.59 23.10 2.54
N ARG A 32 -3.06 21.87 2.62
CA ARG A 32 -1.91 21.52 3.48
C ARG A 32 -0.63 21.28 2.69
N ILE A 33 -0.73 20.92 1.41
CA ILE A 33 0.42 20.61 0.57
C ILE A 33 0.66 21.70 -0.46
N LEU A 34 -0.35 22.06 -1.25
CA LEU A 34 -0.19 22.95 -2.42
C LEU A 34 -0.19 24.44 -2.05
N LYS A 35 -1.22 24.92 -1.33
CA LYS A 35 -1.33 26.35 -0.97
C LYS A 35 -0.10 26.91 -0.25
N PRO A 36 0.53 26.18 0.71
CA PRO A 36 1.72 26.69 1.40
C PRO A 36 2.92 26.96 0.48
N ILE A 37 2.97 26.34 -0.70
CA ILE A 37 4.02 26.53 -1.71
C ILE A 37 3.55 27.36 -2.91
N GLY A 38 2.38 27.99 -2.82
CA GLY A 38 1.83 28.84 -3.88
C GLY A 38 1.21 28.07 -5.06
N LEU A 39 0.91 26.78 -4.89
CA LEU A 39 0.20 25.96 -5.88
C LEU A 39 -1.28 25.78 -5.48
N SER A 40 -2.11 25.33 -6.43
CA SER A 40 -3.51 24.98 -6.18
C SER A 40 -3.94 23.74 -6.96
N ALA A 41 -4.89 22.98 -6.43
CA ALA A 41 -5.44 21.82 -7.13
C ALA A 41 -6.13 22.22 -8.44
N LYS A 42 -6.71 23.43 -8.48
CA LYS A 42 -7.45 23.95 -9.63
C LYS A 42 -6.52 24.30 -10.79
N ASP A 43 -5.42 24.97 -10.51
CA ASP A 43 -4.57 25.55 -11.55
C ASP A 43 -3.44 24.59 -11.96
N ASP A 44 -2.95 23.78 -11.01
CA ASP A 44 -1.79 22.89 -11.23
C ASP A 44 -2.17 21.42 -11.48
N ASN A 45 -3.41 21.01 -11.15
CA ASN A 45 -3.92 19.65 -11.33
C ASN A 45 -2.91 18.54 -10.95
N PRO A 46 -2.41 18.50 -9.70
CA PRO A 46 -1.30 17.63 -9.33
C PRO A 46 -1.73 16.17 -9.26
N ARG A 47 -0.85 15.28 -9.72
CA ARG A 47 -1.01 13.84 -9.52
C ARG A 47 -0.47 13.40 -8.17
N TYR A 48 -1.23 12.54 -7.52
CA TYR A 48 -0.85 11.86 -6.28
C TYR A 48 -1.55 10.50 -6.19
N LEU A 49 -0.98 9.59 -5.41
CA LEU A 49 -1.63 8.35 -4.98
C LEU A 49 -2.11 8.54 -3.54
N THR A 50 -3.19 7.88 -3.16
CA THR A 50 -3.68 7.90 -1.79
C THR A 50 -4.18 6.54 -1.34
N GLY A 51 -4.10 6.27 -0.04
CA GLY A 51 -4.66 5.09 0.59
C GLY A 51 -5.00 5.36 2.05
N SER A 52 -6.01 4.64 2.55
CA SER A 52 -6.50 4.78 3.92
C SER A 52 -6.35 3.46 4.66
N ALA A 53 -5.88 3.50 5.91
CA ALA A 53 -5.81 2.34 6.79
C ALA A 53 -5.85 2.80 8.25
N ASP A 54 -6.53 2.04 9.11
CA ASP A 54 -6.48 2.25 10.56
C ASP A 54 -5.15 1.70 11.11
N LEU A 55 -4.14 2.56 11.19
CA LEU A 55 -2.79 2.18 11.57
C LEU A 55 -2.70 1.97 13.08
N ASN A 56 -3.50 2.67 13.87
CA ASN A 56 -3.43 2.68 15.33
C ASN A 56 -4.48 1.80 16.04
N ARG A 57 -5.47 1.27 15.30
CA ARG A 57 -6.64 0.48 15.75
C ARG A 57 -7.64 1.22 16.63
N ASP A 58 -7.81 2.51 16.43
CA ASP A 58 -8.83 3.31 17.14
C ASP A 58 -10.20 3.31 16.45
N GLY A 59 -10.33 2.63 15.31
CA GLY A 59 -11.54 2.57 14.50
C GLY A 59 -11.66 3.71 13.48
N THR A 60 -10.65 4.55 13.36
CA THR A 60 -10.55 5.67 12.42
C THR A 60 -9.31 5.50 11.54
N ALA A 61 -9.43 5.78 10.24
CA ALA A 61 -8.34 5.58 9.30
C ALA A 61 -7.34 6.76 9.33
N GLU A 62 -6.06 6.44 9.17
CA GLU A 62 -5.07 7.39 8.68
C GLU A 62 -4.93 7.31 7.16
N HIS A 63 -4.53 8.43 6.55
CA HIS A 63 -4.50 8.61 5.11
C HIS A 63 -3.11 8.98 4.63
N ILE A 64 -2.53 8.18 3.75
CA ILE A 64 -1.29 8.57 3.07
C ILE A 64 -1.62 9.23 1.73
N VAL A 65 -0.85 10.27 1.41
CA VAL A 65 -0.83 10.92 0.09
C VAL A 65 0.60 10.90 -0.40
N LEU A 66 0.88 10.17 -1.48
CA LEU A 66 2.18 10.14 -2.16
C LEU A 66 2.11 11.02 -3.41
N MET A 67 2.79 12.16 -3.38
CA MET A 67 2.84 13.09 -4.52
C MET A 67 3.57 12.45 -5.71
N GLN A 68 3.14 12.74 -6.93
CA GLN A 68 3.73 12.22 -8.17
C GLN A 68 4.28 13.33 -9.09
N GLU A 69 4.10 14.60 -8.72
CA GLU A 69 4.59 15.72 -9.52
C GLU A 69 6.08 15.99 -9.30
N ARG A 70 6.76 16.41 -10.38
CA ARG A 70 8.22 16.63 -10.40
C ARG A 70 8.72 17.52 -9.25
N TYR A 71 7.93 18.52 -8.87
CA TYR A 71 8.24 19.41 -7.75
C TYR A 71 8.43 18.67 -6.41
N PHE A 72 7.69 17.58 -6.20
CA PHE A 72 7.74 16.77 -4.98
C PHE A 72 8.67 15.57 -5.09
N CYS A 73 9.35 15.39 -6.23
CA CYS A 73 10.08 14.16 -6.54
C CYS A 73 11.55 14.44 -6.84
N GLY A 74 12.43 13.61 -6.26
CA GLY A 74 13.84 13.53 -6.58
C GLY A 74 14.26 12.12 -7.00
N SER A 75 15.56 11.91 -7.17
CA SER A 75 16.12 10.61 -7.54
C SER A 75 15.85 9.51 -6.50
N GLY A 76 15.76 9.87 -5.22
CA GLY A 76 15.50 8.94 -4.12
C GLY A 76 14.03 8.56 -3.90
N GLY A 77 13.08 9.32 -4.47
CA GLY A 77 11.65 9.15 -4.26
C GLY A 77 10.88 10.46 -4.29
N CYS A 78 9.60 10.39 -3.96
CA CYS A 78 8.72 11.54 -3.85
C CYS A 78 8.31 11.80 -2.40
N VAL A 79 7.83 13.00 -2.12
CA VAL A 79 7.30 13.35 -0.81
C VAL A 79 5.96 12.65 -0.59
N ALA A 80 5.80 12.01 0.57
CA ALA A 80 4.52 11.52 1.05
C ALA A 80 4.09 12.28 2.32
N TYR A 81 2.78 12.39 2.53
CA TYR A 81 2.19 12.95 3.74
C TYR A 81 1.27 11.91 4.36
N LEU A 82 1.35 11.74 5.69
CA LEU A 82 0.42 10.95 6.47
C LEU A 82 -0.49 11.91 7.23
N PHE A 83 -1.80 11.75 7.05
CA PHE A 83 -2.83 12.54 7.70
C PHE A 83 -3.63 11.68 8.68
N ASP A 84 -4.16 12.30 9.72
CA ASP A 84 -5.31 11.75 10.44
C ASP A 84 -6.60 11.95 9.63
N ASN A 85 -7.71 11.44 10.13
CA ASN A 85 -9.02 11.52 9.49
C ASN A 85 -9.65 12.93 9.53
N GLU A 86 -9.00 13.88 10.20
CA GLU A 86 -9.41 15.28 10.31
C GLU A 86 -8.54 16.21 9.42
N GLY A 87 -7.56 15.65 8.70
CA GLY A 87 -6.69 16.39 7.78
C GLY A 87 -5.54 17.13 8.46
N LYS A 88 -5.18 16.75 9.70
CA LYS A 88 -3.92 17.14 10.33
C LYS A 88 -2.81 16.28 9.78
N VAL A 89 -1.67 16.90 9.47
CA VAL A 89 -0.47 16.17 9.08
C VAL A 89 0.11 15.50 10.33
N LEU A 90 0.12 14.17 10.34
CA LEU A 90 0.81 13.35 11.34
C LEU A 90 2.29 13.22 11.00
N ASP A 91 2.61 13.06 9.71
CA ASP A 91 3.99 12.93 9.24
C ASP A 91 4.15 13.42 7.80
N ARG A 92 5.37 13.75 7.42
CA ARG A 92 5.79 14.06 6.05
C ARG A 92 7.06 13.25 5.76
N MET A 93 7.03 12.37 4.78
CA MET A 93 8.19 11.56 4.40
C MET A 93 8.84 12.13 3.13
N THR A 94 10.15 12.30 3.12
CA THR A 94 10.87 13.04 2.05
C THR A 94 11.17 12.25 0.79
N VAL A 95 11.35 10.93 0.89
CA VAL A 95 11.83 10.08 -0.21
C VAL A 95 11.14 8.72 -0.17
N THR A 96 9.92 8.68 -0.70
CA THR A 96 9.06 7.51 -0.70
C THR A 96 8.68 7.14 -2.13
N ARG A 97 8.63 5.85 -2.45
CA ARG A 97 8.03 5.31 -3.67
C ARG A 97 7.16 4.12 -3.33
N THR A 98 6.27 3.80 -4.26
CA THR A 98 5.56 2.53 -4.24
C THR A 98 6.54 1.37 -4.39
N PRO A 99 6.22 0.20 -3.84
CA PRO A 99 4.99 -0.09 -3.08
C PRO A 99 5.02 0.53 -1.67
N ILE A 100 3.83 0.82 -1.13
CA ILE A 100 3.63 1.19 0.28
C ILE A 100 2.75 0.10 0.89
N LEU A 101 3.33 -0.72 1.76
CA LEU A 101 2.73 -1.98 2.20
C LEU A 101 2.54 -2.02 3.71
N LEU A 102 1.42 -2.56 4.18
CA LEU A 102 1.23 -2.83 5.61
C LEU A 102 2.08 -4.04 6.01
N ALA A 103 3.02 -3.82 6.92
CA ALA A 103 3.80 -4.93 7.48
C ALA A 103 2.96 -5.67 8.51
N ASP A 104 3.24 -6.95 8.77
CA ASP A 104 2.54 -7.71 9.81
C ASP A 104 2.88 -7.25 11.25
N THR A 105 3.95 -6.47 11.43
CA THR A 105 4.45 -6.04 12.75
C THR A 105 3.89 -4.69 13.20
N ARG A 106 3.87 -4.47 14.51
CA ARG A 106 3.49 -3.18 15.12
C ARG A 106 4.60 -2.66 16.03
N SER A 107 4.73 -1.34 16.10
CA SER A 107 5.63 -0.64 17.02
C SER A 107 4.84 0.43 17.76
N ASN A 108 4.92 0.43 19.10
CA ASN A 108 4.25 1.42 19.95
C ASN A 108 2.74 1.58 19.66
N GLY A 109 2.04 0.47 19.39
CA GLY A 109 0.60 0.45 19.10
C GLY A 109 0.23 0.67 17.63
N TRP A 110 1.12 1.25 16.84
CA TRP A 110 0.89 1.58 15.43
C TRP A 110 1.41 0.49 14.48
N GLN A 111 0.74 0.31 13.34
CA GLN A 111 1.12 -0.63 12.29
C GLN A 111 2.43 -0.18 11.62
N ASP A 112 3.43 -1.05 11.58
CA ASP A 112 4.60 -0.77 10.76
C ASP A 112 4.23 -0.88 9.27
N PHE A 113 4.97 -0.19 8.41
CA PHE A 113 4.79 -0.32 6.97
C PHE A 113 6.11 -0.32 6.22
N ILE A 114 6.08 -0.79 4.97
CA ILE A 114 7.26 -0.91 4.12
C ILE A 114 7.08 0.01 2.92
N VAL A 115 8.12 0.78 2.61
CA VAL A 115 8.18 1.63 1.42
C VAL A 115 9.40 1.32 0.59
N TRP A 116 9.41 1.67 -0.69
CA TRP A 116 10.65 1.73 -1.46
C TRP A 116 11.31 3.11 -1.31
N SER A 117 12.60 3.13 -1.00
CA SER A 117 13.37 4.37 -0.88
C SER A 117 14.85 4.15 -1.12
N ASN A 118 15.44 4.99 -1.98
CA ASN A 118 16.86 4.97 -2.31
C ASN A 118 17.42 3.57 -2.62
N GLY A 119 16.73 2.83 -3.51
CA GLY A 119 17.18 1.53 -4.01
C GLY A 119 16.92 0.32 -3.11
N ALA A 120 16.17 0.49 -2.01
CA ALA A 120 15.82 -0.63 -1.14
C ALA A 120 14.41 -0.48 -0.56
N TYR A 121 13.82 -1.61 -0.16
CA TYR A 121 12.67 -1.60 0.74
C TYR A 121 13.10 -1.18 2.14
N ARG A 122 12.34 -0.30 2.77
CA ARG A 122 12.64 0.32 4.06
C ARG A 122 11.45 0.13 4.99
N LYS A 123 11.72 -0.31 6.21
CA LYS A 123 10.70 -0.46 7.25
C LYS A 123 10.49 0.87 7.96
N MET A 124 9.25 1.32 8.02
CA MET A 124 8.80 2.49 8.75
C MET A 124 8.12 2.03 10.03
N SER A 125 8.70 2.38 11.17
CA SER A 125 8.21 1.98 12.49
C SER A 125 7.94 3.20 13.36
N PHE A 126 6.77 3.22 13.97
CA PHE A 126 6.36 4.33 14.82
C PHE A 126 7.18 4.33 16.11
N ASN A 127 7.79 5.46 16.46
CA ASN A 127 8.71 5.57 17.59
C ASN A 127 8.02 5.93 18.93
N GLY A 128 6.69 6.09 18.92
CA GLY A 128 5.90 6.55 20.06
C GLY A 128 5.39 7.99 19.91
N GLU A 129 5.94 8.75 18.96
CA GLU A 129 5.55 10.12 18.64
C GLU A 129 5.20 10.30 17.14
N SER A 130 6.01 9.73 16.24
CA SER A 130 5.86 9.85 14.79
C SER A 130 6.47 8.64 14.05
N TYR A 131 6.20 8.54 12.75
CA TYR A 131 7.01 7.70 11.88
C TYR A 131 8.32 8.45 11.50
N PRO A 132 9.29 7.78 10.89
CA PRO A 132 10.51 8.45 10.45
C PRO A 132 10.28 9.39 9.24
N HIS A 133 10.72 10.65 9.35
CA HIS A 133 10.63 11.65 8.26
C HIS A 133 11.45 11.30 6.99
N ASN A 134 12.50 10.49 7.15
CA ASN A 134 13.38 10.08 6.05
C ASN A 134 13.44 8.55 5.94
N PRO A 135 12.70 7.95 5.00
CA PRO A 135 12.74 6.51 4.76
C PRO A 135 14.12 5.96 4.39
N SER A 136 14.98 6.75 3.72
CA SER A 136 16.25 6.23 3.17
C SER A 136 17.28 5.87 4.25
N THR A 137 17.08 6.32 5.48
CA THR A 137 17.93 6.01 6.64
C THR A 137 17.38 4.85 7.48
N GLN A 138 16.20 4.34 7.16
CA GLN A 138 15.55 3.28 7.94
C GLN A 138 16.09 1.89 7.61
N PRO A 139 15.88 0.88 8.47
CA PRO A 139 16.34 -0.48 8.23
C PRO A 139 15.83 -1.04 6.90
N THR A 140 16.71 -1.73 6.18
CA THR A 140 16.34 -2.39 4.91
C THR A 140 15.56 -3.67 5.17
N VAL A 141 14.55 -3.92 4.36
CA VAL A 141 13.78 -5.17 4.36
C VAL A 141 14.12 -5.96 3.10
N LYS A 142 14.37 -7.26 3.24
CA LYS A 142 14.47 -8.16 2.08
C LYS A 142 13.08 -8.63 1.70
N ARG A 143 12.72 -8.46 0.43
CA ARG A 143 11.49 -9.03 -0.16
C ARG A 143 11.89 -9.97 -1.28
N ASP A 144 11.82 -11.26 -1.00
CA ASP A 144 12.09 -12.31 -1.98
C ASP A 144 10.79 -12.66 -2.71
N THR A 145 10.78 -12.49 -4.02
CA THR A 145 9.62 -12.77 -4.88
C THR A 145 9.65 -14.18 -5.46
N SER A 146 10.71 -14.96 -5.25
CA SER A 146 10.94 -16.23 -5.96
C SER A 146 9.81 -17.23 -5.72
N ALA A 147 9.37 -17.37 -4.46
CA ALA A 147 8.25 -18.25 -4.12
C ALA A 147 6.92 -17.75 -4.69
N ALA A 148 6.69 -16.43 -4.70
CA ALA A 148 5.48 -15.85 -5.26
C ALA A 148 5.42 -16.03 -6.79
N ILE A 149 6.55 -15.85 -7.48
CA ILE A 149 6.68 -16.14 -8.92
C ILE A 149 6.45 -17.63 -9.19
N ALA A 150 6.99 -18.53 -8.37
CA ALA A 150 6.72 -19.97 -8.48
C ALA A 150 5.23 -20.31 -8.38
N ASN A 151 4.49 -19.63 -7.48
CA ASN A 151 3.05 -19.79 -7.38
C ASN A 151 2.32 -19.31 -8.66
N VAL A 152 2.73 -18.18 -9.25
CA VAL A 152 2.18 -17.73 -10.55
C VAL A 152 2.47 -18.76 -11.65
N MET A 153 3.71 -19.23 -11.72
CA MET A 153 4.11 -20.23 -12.71
C MET A 153 3.32 -21.53 -12.56
N ALA A 154 2.93 -21.92 -11.36
CA ALA A 154 2.13 -23.13 -11.11
C ALA A 154 0.66 -23.02 -11.54
N THR A 155 0.18 -21.82 -11.91
CA THR A 155 -1.20 -21.66 -12.40
C THR A 155 -1.38 -22.31 -13.77
N GLU A 156 -2.55 -22.90 -14.02
CA GLU A 156 -2.86 -23.52 -15.32
C GLU A 156 -2.75 -22.52 -16.47
N VAL A 157 -3.24 -21.29 -16.28
CA VAL A 157 -3.17 -20.20 -17.26
C VAL A 157 -1.71 -19.90 -17.64
N TYR A 158 -0.79 -19.89 -16.68
CA TYR A 158 0.62 -19.66 -17.01
C TYR A 158 1.26 -20.90 -17.68
N GLN A 159 0.93 -22.12 -17.23
CA GLN A 159 1.51 -23.34 -17.80
C GLN A 159 1.09 -23.61 -19.25
N GLN A 160 -0.08 -23.12 -19.67
CA GLN A 160 -0.58 -23.33 -21.03
C GLN A 160 0.23 -22.57 -22.07
N ASP A 161 0.59 -21.31 -21.85
CA ASP A 161 1.46 -20.53 -22.76
C ASP A 161 1.92 -19.16 -22.18
N GLY A 162 2.11 -19.08 -20.87
CA GLY A 162 2.47 -17.87 -20.14
C GLY A 162 3.97 -17.56 -20.20
N TYR A 163 4.32 -16.28 -20.31
CA TYR A 163 5.70 -15.81 -20.34
C TYR A 163 5.84 -14.37 -19.82
N ASP A 164 7.08 -13.93 -19.58
CA ASP A 164 7.41 -12.54 -19.20
C ASP A 164 6.74 -12.08 -17.90
N ILE A 165 6.93 -12.85 -16.82
CA ILE A 165 6.48 -12.43 -15.48
C ILE A 165 7.28 -11.19 -15.05
N MET A 166 6.58 -10.09 -14.81
CA MET A 166 7.13 -8.83 -14.31
C MET A 166 6.40 -8.39 -13.05
N PRO A 167 7.06 -7.71 -12.09
CA PRO A 167 6.36 -7.04 -10.99
C PRO A 167 5.32 -6.05 -11.54
N ALA A 168 4.12 -6.04 -10.98
CA ALA A 168 3.09 -5.08 -11.38
C ALA A 168 3.35 -3.70 -10.74
N ASP A 169 3.07 -2.62 -11.48
CA ASP A 169 3.07 -1.27 -10.91
C ASP A 169 2.02 -1.18 -9.81
N GLN A 170 2.47 -0.87 -8.60
CA GLN A 170 1.59 -0.82 -7.42
C GLN A 170 1.05 0.59 -7.23
N THR A 171 -0.18 0.84 -7.68
CA THR A 171 -0.88 2.11 -7.44
C THR A 171 -1.75 2.07 -6.19
N THR A 172 -2.21 0.89 -5.79
CA THR A 172 -2.91 0.67 -4.52
C THR A 172 -1.91 0.73 -3.37
N LEU A 173 -2.19 1.59 -2.40
CA LEU A 173 -1.38 1.75 -1.19
C LEU A 173 -2.00 0.94 -0.05
N TRP A 174 -1.19 0.61 0.96
CA TRP A 174 -1.58 -0.20 2.12
C TRP A 174 -1.97 -1.64 1.83
N THR A 175 -1.55 -2.18 0.69
CA THR A 175 -1.62 -3.61 0.44
C THR A 175 -0.80 -4.37 1.51
N PRO A 176 -1.27 -5.51 2.03
CA PRO A 176 -0.47 -6.30 2.97
C PRO A 176 0.86 -6.75 2.36
N ASP A 177 1.93 -6.76 3.16
CA ASP A 177 3.30 -7.04 2.67
C ASP A 177 3.54 -8.48 2.18
N TYR A 178 2.66 -9.40 2.56
CA TYR A 178 2.60 -10.78 2.11
C TYR A 178 1.80 -10.98 0.81
N VAL A 179 1.21 -9.92 0.24
CA VAL A 179 0.54 -9.96 -1.06
C VAL A 179 1.47 -9.40 -2.13
N TYR A 180 1.63 -10.15 -3.22
CA TYR A 180 2.47 -9.80 -4.35
C TYR A 180 1.63 -9.69 -5.61
N HIS A 181 1.97 -8.76 -6.48
CA HIS A 181 1.29 -8.56 -7.74
C HIS A 181 2.29 -8.63 -8.87
N PHE A 182 1.94 -9.38 -9.90
CA PHE A 182 2.73 -9.55 -11.11
C PHE A 182 1.86 -9.33 -12.33
N THR A 183 2.51 -9.05 -13.45
CA THR A 183 1.90 -9.15 -14.77
C THR A 183 2.63 -10.21 -15.58
N PHE A 184 1.94 -10.83 -16.53
CA PHE A 184 2.56 -11.71 -17.51
C PHE A 184 1.79 -11.68 -18.84
N LYS A 185 2.41 -12.19 -19.90
CA LYS A 185 1.83 -12.28 -21.24
C LYS A 185 1.49 -13.72 -21.57
N HIS A 186 0.57 -13.91 -22.50
CA HIS A 186 0.16 -15.23 -22.97
C HIS A 186 0.19 -15.27 -24.50
N HIS A 187 0.81 -16.28 -25.11
CA HIS A 187 0.94 -16.34 -26.58
C HIS A 187 -0.41 -16.60 -27.26
N GLY A 188 -1.31 -17.35 -26.64
CA GLY A 188 -2.67 -17.57 -27.13
C GLY A 188 -3.57 -16.33 -27.09
N GLU A 189 -3.20 -15.31 -26.30
CA GLU A 189 -3.95 -14.05 -26.18
C GLU A 189 -2.99 -12.84 -26.24
N PRO A 190 -2.41 -12.54 -27.42
CA PRO A 190 -1.34 -11.55 -27.52
C PRO A 190 -1.79 -10.11 -27.21
N GLN A 191 -3.10 -9.85 -27.31
CA GLN A 191 -3.74 -8.57 -27.00
C GLN A 191 -4.16 -8.45 -25.52
N SER A 192 -3.95 -9.48 -24.71
CA SER A 192 -4.25 -9.46 -23.28
C SER A 192 -2.96 -9.22 -22.46
N LEU A 193 -3.10 -8.55 -21.34
CA LEU A 193 -2.13 -8.55 -20.24
C LEU A 193 -2.77 -9.25 -19.05
N TYR A 194 -2.09 -10.24 -18.49
CA TYR A 194 -2.57 -10.95 -17.30
C TYR A 194 -1.99 -10.30 -16.06
N HIS A 195 -2.81 -10.18 -15.03
CA HIS A 195 -2.47 -9.68 -13.70
C HIS A 195 -2.64 -10.82 -12.72
N ALA A 196 -1.59 -11.14 -11.97
CA ALA A 196 -1.58 -12.18 -10.96
C ALA A 196 -1.43 -11.56 -9.58
N THR A 197 -2.37 -11.84 -8.67
CA THR A 197 -2.29 -11.48 -7.25
C THR A 197 -2.03 -12.74 -6.43
N VAL A 198 -0.88 -12.76 -5.74
CA VAL A 198 -0.42 -13.90 -4.94
C VAL A 198 -0.51 -13.55 -3.47
N ASN A 199 -1.31 -14.29 -2.72
CA ASN A 199 -1.34 -14.21 -1.27
C ASN A 199 -0.41 -15.28 -0.67
N MET A 200 0.73 -14.85 -0.12
CA MET A 200 1.74 -15.79 0.40
C MET A 200 1.35 -16.47 1.73
N LYS A 201 0.31 -15.99 2.43
CA LYS A 201 -0.20 -16.66 3.63
C LYS A 201 -1.06 -17.87 3.29
N THR A 202 -1.80 -17.79 2.19
CA THR A 202 -2.71 -18.86 1.75
C THR A 202 -2.15 -19.65 0.56
N ASN A 203 -1.08 -19.18 -0.07
CA ASN A 203 -0.58 -19.63 -1.37
C ASN A 203 -1.63 -19.56 -2.49
N HIS A 204 -2.69 -18.76 -2.30
CA HIS A 204 -3.71 -18.56 -3.32
C HIS A 204 -3.19 -17.58 -4.38
N VAL A 205 -3.48 -17.89 -5.65
CA VAL A 205 -3.19 -17.02 -6.79
C VAL A 205 -4.48 -16.74 -7.52
N GLU A 206 -4.79 -15.45 -7.64
CA GLU A 206 -5.86 -14.94 -8.49
C GLU A 206 -5.23 -14.41 -9.77
N VAL A 207 -5.80 -14.78 -10.92
CA VAL A 207 -5.33 -14.36 -12.24
C VAL A 207 -6.48 -13.77 -13.03
N GLU A 208 -6.32 -12.54 -13.47
CA GLU A 208 -7.27 -11.82 -14.30
C GLU A 208 -6.58 -11.30 -15.56
N SER A 209 -7.31 -11.10 -16.67
CA SER A 209 -6.75 -10.50 -17.87
C SER A 209 -7.45 -9.19 -18.21
N THR A 210 -6.68 -8.24 -18.74
CA THR A 210 -7.19 -6.99 -19.29
C THR A 210 -6.74 -6.86 -20.75
N PRO A 211 -7.61 -6.45 -21.67
CA PRO A 211 -7.20 -6.05 -23.01
C PRO A 211 -6.15 -4.92 -22.95
N LYS A 212 -5.15 -5.00 -23.82
CA LYS A 212 -4.14 -3.94 -24.02
C LYS A 212 -4.71 -2.74 -24.78
#